data_AF-A0A016WIZ7-F1
#
_entry.id   AF-A0A016WIZ7-F1
#
_cell.length_a   1.000
_cell.length_b   1.000
_cell.length_c   1.000
_cell.angle_alpha   90.00
_cell.angle_beta   90.00
_cell.angle_gamma   90.00
#
_symmetry.space_group_name_H-M   'P 1'
#
loop_
_entity.id
_entity.type
_entity.pdbx_description
1 polymer ?
#
loop_
_entity_poly.entity_id
_entity_poly.type
_entity_poly.pdbx_seq_one_letter_code
_entity_poly.pdbx_strand_id
1 'polypeptide(L)'
;MKYDCGAESYAQQSVANCRRTELPAYATGGHKQNLFVLNLAYANPKAVIHYALSQWWSQLARFGMRSNMMFYQSEYHRGARNVLKWLGGTIEELDAP
;
A
#
# COMPACT_ATOMS: atom_id res chain seq x y z
N MET A 1 11.11 1.95 -9.52
CA MET A 1 11.19 1.13 -8.29
C MET A 1 12.32 0.14 -8.45
N LYS A 2 13.19 0.01 -7.45
CA LYS A 2 14.23 -1.03 -7.39
C LYS A 2 13.80 -2.07 -6.36
N TYR A 3 14.08 -3.33 -6.64
CA TYR A 3 13.81 -4.40 -5.68
C TYR A 3 14.72 -4.28 -4.46
N ASP A 4 14.14 -4.46 -3.27
CA ASP A 4 14.85 -4.41 -2.00
C ASP A 4 14.49 -5.65 -1.18
N CYS A 5 15.50 -6.48 -0.92
CA CYS A 5 15.35 -7.71 -0.14
C CYS A 5 14.95 -7.45 1.32
N GLY A 6 15.32 -6.28 1.88
CA GLY A 6 14.89 -5.85 3.20
C GLY A 6 13.38 -5.64 3.25
N ALA A 7 12.85 -4.85 2.31
CA ALA A 7 11.42 -4.63 2.16
C ALA A 7 10.64 -5.93 1.93
N GLU A 8 11.18 -6.85 1.11
CA GLU A 8 10.59 -8.17 0.93
C GLU A 8 10.51 -8.95 2.24
N SER A 9 11.59 -8.99 3.03
CA SER A 9 11.62 -9.75 4.28
C SER A 9 10.53 -9.30 5.26
N TYR A 10 10.28 -7.99 5.37
CA TYR A 10 9.19 -7.46 6.19
C TYR A 10 7.81 -7.81 5.61
N ALA A 11 7.66 -7.79 4.29
CA ALA A 11 6.41 -8.21 3.63
C ALA A 11 6.12 -9.70 3.88
N GLN A 12 7.14 -10.57 3.78
CA GLN A 12 7.02 -11.99 4.10
C GLN A 12 6.66 -12.21 5.57
N GLN A 13 7.28 -11.50 6.51
CA GLN A 13 6.95 -11.55 7.94
C GLN A 13 5.50 -11.13 8.20
N SER A 14 5.00 -10.11 7.50
CA SER A 14 3.62 -9.64 7.62
C SER A 14 2.61 -10.73 7.26
N VAL A 15 2.86 -11.48 6.18
CA VAL A 15 1.91 -12.48 5.65
C VAL A 15 2.08 -13.87 6.26
N ALA A 16 3.21 -14.16 6.91
CA ALA A 16 3.55 -15.50 7.42
C ALA A 16 2.49 -16.11 8.35
N ASN A 17 1.79 -15.27 9.13
CA ASN A 17 0.76 -15.71 10.08
C ASN A 17 -0.67 -15.44 9.58
N CYS A 18 -0.88 -15.35 8.26
CA CYS A 18 -2.16 -15.03 7.64
C CYS A 18 -2.80 -13.74 8.18
N ARG A 19 -1.96 -12.76 8.56
CA ARG A 19 -2.39 -11.49 9.13
C ARG A 19 -3.22 -10.71 8.12
N ARG A 20 -4.35 -10.14 8.58
CA ARG A 20 -5.27 -9.35 7.75
C ARG A 20 -5.14 -7.83 7.97
N THR A 21 -4.15 -7.42 8.74
CA THR A 21 -3.87 -6.03 9.12
C THR A 21 -2.42 -5.69 8.83
N GLU A 22 -2.12 -4.42 8.57
CA GLU A 22 -0.76 -3.93 8.32
C GLU A 22 0.12 -4.12 9.57
N LEU A 23 1.43 -4.27 9.36
CA LEU A 23 2.40 -4.25 10.44
C LEU A 23 2.46 -2.85 11.06
N PRO A 24 2.73 -2.73 12.38
CA PRO A 24 2.97 -1.43 12.97
C PRO A 24 4.20 -0.77 12.34
N ALA A 25 4.23 0.56 12.28
CA ALA A 25 5.26 1.32 11.55
C ALA A 25 6.71 1.02 11.99
N TYR A 26 6.91 0.69 13.28
CA TYR A 26 8.24 0.32 13.80
C TYR A 26 8.75 -1.04 13.29
N ALA A 27 7.86 -1.90 12.77
CA ALA A 27 8.18 -3.27 12.38
C ALA A 27 8.49 -3.42 10.87
N THR A 28 8.57 -2.31 10.12
CA THR A 28 8.82 -2.34 8.68
C THR A 28 10.12 -1.67 8.25
N GLY A 29 10.99 -1.31 9.20
CA GLY A 29 12.26 -0.66 8.89
C GLY A 29 12.09 0.65 8.12
N GLY A 30 10.99 1.37 8.33
CA GLY A 30 10.66 2.61 7.62
C GLY A 30 9.94 2.43 6.27
N HIS A 31 9.72 1.20 5.81
CA HIS A 31 8.98 0.95 4.58
C HIS A 31 7.46 1.12 4.79
N LYS A 32 6.81 1.84 3.88
CA LYS A 32 5.33 1.90 3.79
C LYS A 32 4.79 0.60 3.18
N GLN A 33 3.53 0.29 3.48
CA GLN A 33 2.93 -1.01 3.17
C GLN A 33 1.63 -0.86 2.38
N ASN A 34 1.38 -1.79 1.46
CA ASN A 34 0.05 -2.00 0.87
C ASN A 34 -0.38 -3.44 1.13
N LEU A 35 -1.50 -3.63 1.84
CA LEU A 35 -2.08 -4.95 2.07
C LEU A 35 -3.25 -5.22 1.11
N PHE A 36 -3.28 -6.43 0.55
CA PHE A 36 -4.40 -6.98 -0.20
C PHE A 36 -4.69 -8.39 0.32
N VAL A 37 -5.94 -8.64 0.73
CA VAL A 37 -6.37 -9.93 1.28
C VAL A 37 -7.41 -10.54 0.37
N LEU A 38 -7.15 -11.75 -0.12
CA LEU A 38 -8.08 -12.55 -0.90
C LEU A 38 -8.56 -13.75 -0.06
N ASN A 39 -9.87 -13.94 0.02
CA ASN A 39 -10.47 -15.07 0.74
C ASN A 39 -10.53 -16.33 -0.15
N LEU A 40 -9.38 -16.77 -0.65
CA LEU A 40 -9.25 -17.98 -1.47
C LEU A 40 -7.91 -18.64 -1.19
N ALA A 41 -7.93 -19.86 -0.62
CA ALA A 41 -6.72 -20.55 -0.17
C ALA A 41 -5.81 -21.02 -1.32
N TYR A 42 -6.38 -21.34 -2.49
CA TYR A 42 -5.67 -21.95 -3.62
C TYR A 42 -5.76 -21.10 -4.88
N ALA A 43 -5.35 -19.84 -4.78
CA ALA A 43 -5.31 -18.93 -5.92
C ALA A 43 -3.94 -18.97 -6.62
N ASN A 44 -3.91 -18.78 -7.95
CA ASN A 44 -2.66 -18.64 -8.68
C ASN A 44 -1.94 -17.35 -8.25
N PRO A 45 -0.73 -17.42 -7.65
CA PRO A 45 -0.07 -16.24 -7.10
C PRO A 45 0.16 -15.12 -8.13
N LYS A 46 0.52 -15.47 -9.37
CA LYS A 46 0.75 -14.50 -10.44
C LYS A 46 -0.54 -13.74 -10.77
N ALA A 47 -1.66 -14.45 -10.89
CA ALA A 47 -2.95 -13.84 -11.15
C ALA A 47 -3.39 -12.93 -9.98
N VAL A 48 -3.17 -13.37 -8.74
CA VAL A 48 -3.49 -12.59 -7.53
C VAL A 48 -2.67 -11.30 -7.47
N ILE A 49 -1.38 -11.34 -7.77
CA ILE A 49 -0.52 -10.15 -7.78
C ILE A 49 -1.01 -9.14 -8.83
N HIS A 50 -1.30 -9.60 -10.06
CA HIS A 50 -1.86 -8.71 -11.09
C HIS A 50 -3.19 -8.09 -10.66
N TYR A 51 -4.07 -8.87 -10.04
CA TYR A 51 -5.34 -8.38 -9.53
C TYR A 51 -5.15 -7.37 -8.39
N ALA A 52 -4.32 -7.67 -7.40
CA ALA A 52 -4.01 -6.79 -6.28
C ALA A 52 -3.48 -5.42 -6.76
N LEU A 53 -2.51 -5.45 -7.69
CA LEU A 53 -1.99 -4.24 -8.32
C LEU A 53 -3.12 -3.45 -8.98
N SER A 54 -3.97 -4.09 -9.79
CA SER A 54 -5.08 -3.41 -10.46
C SER A 54 -6.05 -2.73 -9.46
N GLN A 55 -6.30 -3.36 -8.30
CA GLN A 55 -7.17 -2.77 -7.27
C GLN A 55 -6.55 -1.53 -6.63
N TRP A 56 -5.26 -1.58 -6.30
CA TRP A 56 -4.55 -0.43 -5.74
C TRP A 56 -4.51 0.74 -6.74
N TRP A 57 -4.09 0.47 -7.97
CA TRP A 57 -4.03 1.48 -9.04
C TRP A 57 -5.40 2.07 -9.42
N SER A 58 -6.47 1.27 -9.32
CA SER A 58 -7.83 1.74 -9.60
C SER A 58 -8.28 2.84 -8.65
N GLN A 59 -7.70 2.97 -7.45
CA GLN A 59 -8.03 4.08 -6.54
C GLN A 59 -7.73 5.42 -7.18
N LEU A 60 -6.56 5.56 -7.80
CA LEU A 60 -6.17 6.79 -8.48
C LEU A 60 -7.18 7.15 -9.57
N ALA A 61 -7.49 6.20 -10.45
CA ALA A 61 -8.38 6.42 -11.58
C ALA A 61 -9.80 6.78 -11.13
N ARG A 62 -10.27 6.21 -10.01
CA ARG A 62 -11.63 6.40 -9.51
C ARG A 62 -11.82 7.69 -8.70
N PHE A 63 -10.82 8.06 -7.91
CA PHE A 63 -10.97 9.14 -6.92
C PHE A 63 -10.15 10.39 -7.24
N GLY A 64 -9.14 10.24 -8.09
CA GLY A 64 -8.26 11.33 -8.49
C GLY A 64 -7.37 11.82 -7.34
N MET A 65 -6.17 12.24 -7.72
CA MET A 65 -5.30 13.04 -6.86
C MET A 65 -5.32 14.49 -7.33
N ARG A 66 -4.99 15.41 -6.42
CA ARG A 66 -4.80 16.81 -6.79
C ARG A 66 -3.74 16.93 -7.88
N SER A 67 -3.90 17.90 -8.77
CA SER A 67 -2.97 18.14 -9.87
C SER A 67 -1.54 18.46 -9.42
N ASN A 68 -1.38 19.00 -8.20
CA ASN A 68 -0.08 19.27 -7.59
C ASN A 68 0.56 18.03 -6.92
N MET A 69 -0.11 16.86 -6.95
CA MET A 69 0.36 15.58 -6.40
C MET A 69 0.76 15.59 -4.91
N MET A 70 0.42 16.65 -4.17
CA MET A 70 0.72 16.76 -2.75
C MET A 70 -0.26 15.95 -1.91
N PHE A 71 0.27 15.17 -0.98
CA PHE A 71 -0.51 14.40 -0.03
C PHE A 71 -0.61 15.16 1.30
N TYR A 72 -1.80 15.66 1.62
CA TYR A 72 -2.08 16.38 2.85
C TYR A 72 -2.85 15.50 3.83
N GLN A 73 -2.81 15.84 5.14
CA GLN A 73 -3.58 15.13 6.16
C GLN A 73 -5.10 15.12 5.85
N SER A 74 -5.61 16.13 5.14
CA SER A 74 -7.00 16.17 4.67
C SER A 74 -7.35 15.01 3.72
N GLU A 75 -6.38 14.41 3.03
CA GLU A 75 -6.60 13.28 2.12
C GLU A 75 -7.02 12.01 2.89
N TYR A 76 -6.53 11.82 4.12
CA TYR A 76 -7.02 10.73 5.00
C TYR A 76 -8.51 10.86 5.31
N HIS A 77 -9.02 12.10 5.38
CA HIS A 77 -10.39 12.41 5.76
C HIS A 77 -11.38 12.35 4.59
N ARG A 78 -10.94 12.03 3.36
CA ARG A 78 -11.81 11.90 2.18
C ARG A 78 -12.67 10.62 2.17
N GLY A 79 -12.63 9.83 3.25
CA GLY A 79 -13.43 8.61 3.42
C GLY A 79 -13.15 7.59 2.31
N ALA A 80 -14.19 6.95 1.78
CA ALA A 80 -14.06 5.94 0.72
C ALA A 80 -13.57 6.49 -0.64
N ARG A 81 -13.32 7.80 -0.76
CA ARG A 81 -12.84 8.47 -1.98
C ARG A 81 -11.39 8.95 -1.84
N ASN A 82 -10.59 8.26 -1.04
CA ASN A 82 -9.17 8.53 -0.88
C ASN A 82 -8.32 7.61 -1.76
N VAL A 83 -7.13 8.09 -2.10
CA VAL A 83 -6.10 7.30 -2.80
C VAL A 83 -4.99 7.05 -1.81
N LEU A 84 -5.10 5.96 -1.04
CA LEU A 84 -4.12 5.60 -0.01
C LEU A 84 -3.14 4.53 -0.49
N LYS A 85 -3.52 3.77 -1.52
CA LYS A 85 -2.75 2.65 -2.04
C LYS A 85 -2.29 2.97 -3.45
N TRP A 86 -1.34 3.89 -3.55
CA TRP A 86 -0.67 4.20 -4.80
C TRP A 86 0.83 4.14 -4.56
N LEU A 87 1.57 3.51 -5.48
CA LEU A 87 2.96 3.04 -5.40
C LEU A 87 3.85 3.59 -4.27
N GLY A 88 4.59 2.67 -3.63
CA GLY A 88 5.75 2.95 -2.80
C GLY A 88 6.83 3.70 -3.57
N GLY A 89 6.74 5.02 -3.51
CA GLY A 89 7.80 5.99 -3.72
C GLY A 89 7.62 7.00 -2.61
N THR A 90 8.72 7.42 -1.99
CA THR A 90 8.79 8.44 -0.95
C THR A 90 7.88 9.62 -1.30
N ILE A 91 6.67 9.62 -0.76
CA ILE A 91 6.00 10.86 -0.42
C ILE A 91 6.88 11.36 0.72
N GLU A 92 7.71 12.36 0.45
CA GLU A 92 8.26 13.17 1.52
C GLU A 92 7.06 13.61 2.34
N GLU A 93 6.92 12.94 3.48
CA GLU A 93 6.10 13.35 4.61
C GLU A 93 6.77 14.66 5.03
N LEU A 94 6.39 15.77 4.37
CA LEU A 94 6.74 17.09 4.84
C LEU A 94 6.15 17.18 6.22
N ASP A 95 7.04 17.05 7.20
CA ASP A 95 6.81 17.34 8.60
C ASP A 95 5.83 18.51 8.72
N ALA A 96 4.74 18.27 9.42
CA ALA A 96 4.00 19.33 10.07
C ALA A 96 3.30 18.78 11.31
N PRO A 97 3.57 19.31 12.51
CA PRO A 97 4.57 20.32 12.90
C PRO A 97 5.91 19.74 13.43
#